data_AF-A0A1E3QC51-F1
#
_entry.id   AF-A0A1E3QC51-F1
#
_cell.length_a   1.000
_cell.length_b   1.000
_cell.length_c   1.000
_cell.angle_alpha   90.00
_cell.angle_beta   90.00
_cell.angle_gamma   90.00
#
_symmetry.space_group_name_H-M   'P 1'
#
loop_
_entity.id
_entity.type
_entity.pdbx_description
1 polymer ?
#
loop_
_entity_poly.entity_id
_entity_poly.type
_entity_poly.pdbx_seq_one_letter_code
_entity_poly.pdbx_strand_id
1 'polypeptide(L)'
;MELPYASCYCEENIYKACKTLQSDLKTASPDYLLFVVFISSPTRAVPLFCQRSSRREDGLVIWDYHVVLVKVLNDNTHVLDFDTTIQADNVQLNVRDGLRRVDFVQFDEYTELTFRHSWSLPENFRRRFRVISAQDYLSSFASDRSHMLVLDESGQNVYVKAPPPWPPICGPRACTAGMLMNIGSFIGMVDDGNKLNELEAHGMRFGEVLTEEQFLDRFSTSPGDMRNIAYHE
;
A
#
# COMPACT_ATOMS: atom_id res chain seq x y z
N MET A 1 2.96 -9.85 -14.03
CA MET A 1 2.03 -8.99 -14.81
C MET A 1 2.66 -7.63 -15.10
N GLU A 2 2.20 -6.88 -16.10
CA GLU A 2 2.65 -5.49 -16.35
C GLU A 2 1.54 -4.50 -16.00
N LEU A 3 1.85 -3.53 -15.14
CA LEU A 3 0.88 -2.58 -14.60
C LEU A 3 1.42 -1.15 -14.59
N PRO A 4 0.55 -0.13 -14.61
CA PRO A 4 0.97 1.27 -14.51
C PRO A 4 1.81 1.53 -13.25
N TYR A 5 2.91 2.26 -13.43
CA TYR A 5 3.84 2.57 -12.36
C TYR A 5 4.42 3.98 -12.49
N ALA A 6 4.44 4.70 -11.37
CA ALA A 6 5.18 5.94 -11.18
C ALA A 6 5.95 5.87 -9.87
N SER A 7 7.25 6.19 -9.90
CA SER A 7 8.12 6.14 -8.72
C SER A 7 7.66 7.15 -7.67
N CYS A 8 7.60 6.73 -6.41
CA CYS A 8 7.14 7.52 -5.25
C CYS A 8 5.63 7.87 -5.27
N TYR A 9 4.83 7.15 -6.05
CA TYR A 9 3.37 7.22 -6.03
C TYR A 9 2.79 5.82 -5.77
N CYS A 10 3.32 5.13 -4.75
CA CYS A 10 2.97 3.75 -4.44
C CYS A 10 1.46 3.58 -4.16
N GLU A 11 0.83 4.58 -3.56
CA GLU A 11 -0.62 4.65 -3.34
C GLU A 11 -1.41 4.61 -4.66
N GLU A 12 -0.94 5.30 -5.70
CA GLU A 12 -1.59 5.30 -7.01
C GLU A 12 -1.27 4.03 -7.80
N ASN A 13 -0.03 3.52 -7.69
CA ASN A 13 0.38 2.26 -8.34
C ASN A 13 -0.50 1.09 -7.85
N ILE A 14 -0.69 0.99 -6.52
CA ILE A 14 -1.55 -0.02 -5.92
C ILE A 14 -3.03 0.22 -6.26
N TYR A 15 -3.50 1.47 -6.33
CA TYR A 15 -4.86 1.76 -6.81
C TYR A 15 -5.09 1.22 -8.23
N LYS A 16 -4.13 1.41 -9.14
CA LYS A 16 -4.21 0.88 -10.51
C LYS A 16 -4.18 -0.64 -10.52
N ALA A 17 -3.31 -1.27 -9.73
CA ALA A 17 -3.28 -2.72 -9.57
C ALA A 17 -4.63 -3.27 -9.08
N CYS A 18 -5.23 -2.65 -8.06
CA CYS A 18 -6.56 -3.02 -7.56
C CYS A 18 -7.63 -2.91 -8.65
N LYS A 19 -7.64 -1.84 -9.45
CA LYS A 19 -8.62 -1.70 -10.54
C LYS A 19 -8.48 -2.79 -11.59
N THR A 20 -7.26 -3.10 -12.01
CA THR A 20 -7.00 -4.15 -13.00
C THR A 20 -7.41 -5.53 -12.47
N LEU A 21 -7.00 -5.86 -11.25
CA LEU A 21 -7.35 -7.16 -10.65
C LEU A 21 -8.85 -7.28 -10.37
N GLN A 22 -9.54 -6.19 -10.01
CA GLN A 22 -11.00 -6.19 -9.85
C GLN A 22 -11.77 -6.32 -11.17
N SER A 23 -11.26 -5.81 -12.29
CA SER A 23 -11.88 -6.11 -13.59
C SER A 23 -11.75 -7.59 -13.95
N ASP A 24 -10.64 -8.22 -13.57
CA ASP A 24 -10.42 -9.64 -13.79
C ASP A 24 -11.29 -10.51 -12.84
N LEU A 25 -11.59 -10.04 -11.63
CA LEU A 25 -12.56 -10.66 -10.69
C LEU A 25 -14.00 -10.68 -11.22
N LYS A 26 -14.36 -9.79 -12.14
CA LYS A 26 -15.72 -9.77 -12.73
C LYS A 26 -15.88 -10.77 -13.88
N THR A 27 -14.76 -11.26 -14.42
CA THR A 27 -14.74 -12.14 -15.61
C THR A 27 -14.44 -13.60 -15.28
N ALA A 28 -13.68 -13.86 -14.22
CA ALA A 28 -13.57 -15.15 -13.54
C ALA A 28 -14.07 -14.97 -12.11
N SER A 29 -14.80 -15.92 -11.49
CA SER A 29 -15.14 -15.86 -10.04
C SER A 29 -13.98 -16.42 -9.22
N PRO A 30 -13.09 -15.59 -8.65
CA PRO A 30 -11.90 -16.09 -7.99
C PRO A 30 -12.12 -15.95 -6.48
N ASP A 31 -11.82 -17.00 -5.73
CA ASP A 31 -11.96 -17.04 -4.27
C ASP A 31 -10.82 -16.28 -3.57
N TYR A 32 -10.52 -15.05 -4.01
CA TYR A 32 -9.50 -14.21 -3.38
C TYR A 32 -10.00 -12.87 -2.86
N LEU A 33 -9.44 -12.47 -1.72
CA LEU A 33 -9.61 -11.15 -1.12
C LEU A 33 -8.37 -10.29 -1.40
N LEU A 34 -8.60 -8.99 -1.60
CA LEU A 34 -7.54 -8.01 -1.80
C LEU A 34 -7.58 -6.94 -0.71
N PHE A 35 -6.42 -6.66 -0.14
CA PHE A 35 -6.23 -5.62 0.87
C PHE A 35 -5.11 -4.67 0.46
N VAL A 36 -5.40 -3.38 0.44
CA VAL A 36 -4.38 -2.33 0.33
C VAL A 36 -3.81 -2.08 1.71
N VAL A 37 -2.49 -2.08 1.81
CA VAL A 37 -1.79 -1.93 3.08
C VAL A 37 -0.87 -0.71 3.00
N PHE A 38 -1.19 0.32 3.77
CA PHE A 38 -0.28 1.44 4.02
C PHE A 38 0.63 1.06 5.18
N ILE A 39 1.94 1.25 4.99
CA ILE A 39 2.98 0.96 5.95
C ILE A 39 3.64 2.29 6.30
N SER A 40 3.65 2.65 7.59
CA SER A 40 4.32 3.84 8.09
C SER A 40 4.74 3.62 9.54
N SER A 41 5.15 4.69 10.21
CA SER A 41 5.54 4.71 11.61
C SER A 41 5.09 6.03 12.25
N PRO A 42 5.03 6.14 13.59
CA PRO A 42 4.68 7.38 14.27
C PRO A 42 5.48 8.61 13.79
N THR A 43 6.75 8.42 13.45
CA THR A 43 7.62 9.50 12.95
C THR A 43 7.69 9.61 11.43
N ARG A 44 6.90 8.84 10.66
CA ARG A 44 6.99 8.75 9.20
C ARG A 44 8.44 8.51 8.74
N ALA A 45 9.08 7.52 9.35
CA ALA A 45 10.41 7.06 9.01
C ALA A 45 10.45 5.53 9.18
N VAL A 46 9.84 4.82 8.24
CA VAL A 46 9.69 3.37 8.31
C VAL A 46 10.80 2.66 7.51
N PRO A 47 11.63 1.83 8.15
CA PRO A 47 12.69 1.09 7.46
C PRO A 47 12.14 -0.15 6.76
N LEU A 48 12.40 -0.28 5.45
CA LEU A 48 12.06 -1.45 4.64
C LEU A 48 13.30 -1.92 3.85
N PHE A 49 13.61 -3.21 3.92
CA PHE A 49 14.69 -3.85 3.15
C PHE A 49 14.20 -4.36 1.81
N CYS A 50 15.15 -4.80 0.97
CA CYS A 50 14.87 -5.34 -0.36
C CYS A 50 14.10 -4.34 -1.24
N GLN A 51 14.48 -3.06 -1.20
CA GLN A 51 13.79 -1.98 -1.91
C GLN A 51 14.61 -1.47 -3.10
N ARG A 52 13.97 -1.34 -4.27
CA ARG A 52 14.58 -0.90 -5.53
C ARG A 52 15.12 0.53 -5.48
N SER A 53 14.52 1.37 -4.64
CA SER A 53 14.95 2.74 -4.42
C SER A 53 16.21 2.85 -3.54
N SER A 54 16.67 1.73 -2.97
CA SER A 54 17.88 1.74 -2.16
C SER A 54 19.11 2.05 -2.99
N ARG A 55 19.96 2.91 -2.44
CA ARG A 55 21.32 3.15 -2.95
C ARG A 55 22.38 2.37 -2.16
N ARG A 56 21.94 1.52 -1.23
CA ARG A 56 22.78 0.76 -0.31
C ARG A 56 22.82 -0.70 -0.75
N GLU A 57 23.93 -1.37 -0.45
CA GLU A 57 24.09 -2.80 -0.74
C GLU A 57 23.12 -3.68 0.06
N ASP A 58 22.74 -3.25 1.26
CA ASP A 58 21.78 -3.95 2.11
C ASP A 58 20.31 -3.81 1.66
N GLY A 59 20.05 -3.00 0.63
CA GLY A 59 18.71 -2.80 0.08
C GLY A 59 17.75 -2.02 0.98
N LEU A 60 18.25 -1.36 2.04
CA LEU A 60 17.43 -0.59 2.98
C LEU A 60 16.97 0.74 2.38
N VAL A 61 15.70 1.08 2.58
CA VAL A 61 15.13 2.42 2.37
C VAL A 61 14.35 2.83 3.61
N ILE A 62 14.46 4.11 3.99
CA ILE A 62 13.60 4.72 5.02
C ILE A 62 12.52 5.51 4.30
N TRP A 63 11.29 5.02 4.36
CA TRP A 63 10.14 5.66 3.73
C TRP A 63 9.39 6.54 4.73
N ASP A 64 8.71 7.57 4.26
CA ASP A 64 7.70 8.26 5.05
C ASP A 64 6.42 7.40 5.17
N TYR A 65 6.02 6.79 4.07
CA TYR A 65 5.10 5.67 4.00
C TYR A 65 5.39 4.82 2.76
N HIS A 66 4.90 3.59 2.74
CA HIS A 66 4.88 2.74 1.55
C HIS A 66 3.53 2.05 1.43
N VAL A 67 3.13 1.67 0.21
CA VAL A 67 1.85 1.00 -0.03
C VAL A 67 2.07 -0.27 -0.83
N VAL A 68 1.50 -1.36 -0.33
CA VAL A 68 1.53 -2.69 -0.97
C VAL A 68 0.13 -3.26 -1.09
N LEU A 69 -0.02 -4.29 -1.92
CA LEU A 69 -1.26 -5.04 -2.06
C LEU A 69 -1.09 -6.45 -1.50
N VAL A 70 -1.94 -6.83 -0.55
CA VAL A 70 -2.02 -8.20 -0.04
C VAL A 70 -3.18 -8.92 -0.74
N LYS A 71 -2.90 -10.11 -1.27
CA LYS A 71 -3.88 -11.01 -1.87
C LYS A 71 -3.96 -12.28 -1.03
N VAL A 72 -5.15 -12.59 -0.55
CA VAL A 72 -5.45 -13.83 0.19
C VAL A 72 -6.28 -14.74 -0.72
N LEU A 73 -5.79 -15.93 -1.04
CA LEU A 73 -6.51 -16.95 -1.82
C LEU A 73 -6.49 -18.26 -1.03
N ASN A 74 -7.65 -18.64 -0.47
CA ASN A 74 -7.72 -19.70 0.55
C ASN A 74 -6.70 -19.40 1.68
N ASP A 75 -5.88 -20.39 2.05
CA ASP A 75 -4.81 -20.25 3.05
C ASP A 75 -3.49 -19.72 2.46
N ASN A 76 -3.47 -19.21 1.22
CA ASN A 76 -2.27 -18.72 0.57
C ASN A 76 -2.28 -17.19 0.43
N THR A 77 -1.47 -16.52 1.25
CA THR A 77 -1.31 -15.07 1.22
C THR A 77 -0.09 -14.66 0.40
N HIS A 78 -0.25 -13.64 -0.43
CA HIS A 78 0.81 -13.07 -1.25
C HIS A 78 0.82 -11.55 -1.18
N VAL A 79 1.98 -10.94 -1.38
CA VAL A 79 2.20 -9.50 -1.45
C VAL A 79 2.62 -9.09 -2.85
N LEU A 80 2.00 -8.05 -3.38
CA LEU A 80 2.45 -7.34 -4.57
C LEU A 80 2.99 -5.97 -4.14
N ASP A 81 4.28 -5.78 -4.39
CA ASP A 81 5.02 -4.56 -4.13
C ASP A 81 5.81 -4.21 -5.39
N PHE A 82 5.56 -3.04 -5.98
CA PHE A 82 6.26 -2.61 -7.19
C PHE A 82 7.74 -2.29 -6.94
N ASP A 83 8.10 -1.98 -5.71
CA ASP A 83 9.42 -1.51 -5.31
C ASP A 83 10.23 -2.58 -4.58
N THR A 84 9.72 -3.81 -4.41
CA THR A 84 10.49 -4.93 -3.85
C THR A 84 11.51 -5.49 -4.83
N THR A 85 12.66 -5.95 -4.32
CA THR A 85 13.71 -6.66 -5.08
C THR A 85 13.66 -8.18 -4.90
N ILE A 86 12.79 -8.71 -4.04
CA ILE A 86 12.76 -10.15 -3.68
C ILE A 86 12.53 -11.04 -4.92
N GLN A 87 11.75 -10.57 -5.89
CA GLN A 87 11.43 -11.30 -7.12
C GLN A 87 12.52 -11.26 -8.19
N ALA A 88 13.68 -10.69 -7.89
CA ALA A 88 14.70 -10.40 -8.90
C ALA A 88 15.57 -11.62 -9.22
N ASP A 89 14.94 -12.73 -9.64
CA ASP A 89 15.63 -13.72 -10.47
C ASP A 89 15.79 -13.13 -11.88
N ASN A 90 16.87 -12.34 -12.04
CA ASN A 90 17.55 -12.03 -13.31
C ASN A 90 16.78 -11.31 -14.44
N VAL A 91 15.58 -10.79 -14.23
CA VAL A 91 14.96 -9.85 -15.19
C VAL A 91 15.18 -8.43 -14.70
N GLN A 92 15.92 -7.63 -15.44
CA GLN A 92 15.83 -6.17 -15.35
C GLN A 92 14.38 -5.79 -15.66
N LEU A 93 13.55 -5.67 -14.61
CA LEU A 93 12.17 -5.20 -14.67
C LEU A 93 12.21 -3.68 -14.88
N ASN A 94 12.67 -3.28 -16.07
CA ASN A 94 12.72 -1.90 -16.48
C ASN A 94 11.29 -1.39 -16.64
N VAL A 95 11.06 -0.16 -16.17
CA VAL A 95 9.84 0.56 -16.52
C VAL A 95 9.91 0.86 -18.01
N ARG A 96 8.89 0.45 -18.76
CA ARG A 96 8.75 0.73 -20.20
C ARG A 96 7.40 1.39 -20.40
N ASP A 97 7.40 2.59 -20.99
CA ASP A 97 6.19 3.35 -21.30
C ASP A 97 5.25 3.55 -20.10
N GLY A 98 5.81 3.75 -18.90
CA GLY A 98 5.05 3.92 -17.65
C GLY A 98 4.42 2.63 -17.12
N LEU A 99 4.74 1.47 -17.69
CA LEU A 99 4.39 0.16 -17.18
C LEU A 99 5.59 -0.49 -16.50
N ARG A 100 5.33 -1.21 -15.41
CA ARG A 100 6.33 -2.01 -14.72
C ARG A 100 5.83 -3.45 -14.63
N ARG A 101 6.71 -4.39 -14.94
CA ARG A 101 6.48 -5.80 -14.61
C ARG A 101 6.61 -6.00 -13.10
N VAL A 102 5.60 -6.60 -12.51
CA VAL A 102 5.48 -6.92 -11.09
C VAL A 102 4.82 -8.29 -10.96
N ASP A 103 5.22 -9.09 -9.98
CA ASP A 103 4.59 -10.37 -9.67
C ASP A 103 4.18 -10.40 -8.19
N PHE A 104 3.63 -11.51 -7.70
CA PHE A 104 3.31 -11.71 -6.28
C PHE A 104 4.45 -12.45 -5.56
N VAL A 105 4.83 -12.01 -4.35
CA VAL A 105 5.75 -12.70 -3.43
C VAL A 105 4.92 -13.42 -2.37
N GLN A 106 5.34 -14.59 -1.91
CA GLN A 106 4.66 -15.25 -0.80
C GLN A 106 4.79 -14.37 0.48
N PHE A 107 3.74 -14.27 1.28
CA PHE A 107 3.67 -13.32 2.38
C PHE A 107 4.77 -13.50 3.44
N ASP A 108 5.04 -14.73 3.85
CA ASP A 108 6.02 -15.04 4.88
C ASP A 108 7.44 -14.72 4.39
N GLU A 109 7.74 -15.01 3.12
CA GLU A 109 9.00 -14.60 2.47
C GLU A 109 9.14 -13.07 2.38
N TYR A 110 8.08 -12.38 1.94
CA TYR A 110 8.10 -10.92 1.80
C TYR A 110 8.38 -10.24 3.13
N THR A 111 7.66 -10.66 4.18
CA THR A 111 7.72 -10.04 5.51
C THR A 111 9.05 -10.31 6.19
N GLU A 112 9.54 -11.56 6.15
CA GLU A 112 10.84 -11.91 6.72
C GLU A 112 11.98 -11.10 6.07
N LEU A 113 12.01 -11.00 4.74
CA LEU A 113 13.09 -10.31 4.03
C LEU A 113 12.98 -8.78 4.10
N THR A 114 11.76 -8.23 3.94
CA THR A 114 11.51 -6.78 3.88
C THR A 114 11.54 -6.15 5.26
N PHE A 115 10.91 -6.81 6.25
CA PHE A 115 10.77 -6.24 7.58
C PHE A 115 11.90 -6.69 8.52
N ARG A 116 12.50 -7.86 8.29
CA ARG A 116 13.54 -8.46 9.15
C ARG A 116 13.12 -8.42 10.61
N HIS A 117 12.08 -9.18 10.95
CA HIS A 117 11.40 -9.14 12.26
C HIS A 117 12.31 -9.34 13.48
N SER A 118 13.44 -10.03 13.31
CA SER A 118 14.48 -10.17 14.32
C SER A 118 15.19 -8.85 14.68
N TRP A 119 15.03 -7.80 13.86
CA TRP A 119 15.61 -6.48 14.11
C TRP A 119 14.73 -5.65 15.05
N SER A 120 15.23 -5.43 16.27
CA SER A 120 14.56 -4.59 17.26
C SER A 120 14.63 -3.11 16.87
N LEU A 121 13.50 -2.55 16.45
CA LEU A 121 13.35 -1.11 16.20
C LEU A 121 12.92 -0.34 17.46
N PRO A 122 13.44 0.89 17.67
CA PRO A 122 12.88 1.81 18.64
C PRO A 122 11.40 2.09 18.35
N GLU A 123 10.59 2.34 19.39
CA GLU A 123 9.13 2.49 19.30
C GLU A 123 8.70 3.47 18.19
N ASN A 124 9.42 4.59 18.06
CA ASN A 124 9.14 5.63 17.07
C ASN A 124 9.24 5.18 15.61
N PHE A 125 10.05 4.15 15.33
CA PHE A 125 10.29 3.61 14.00
C PHE A 125 9.55 2.28 13.76
N ARG A 126 8.85 1.76 14.78
CA ARG A 126 8.09 0.51 14.63
C ARG A 126 7.04 0.67 13.54
N ARG A 127 7.00 -0.34 12.67
CA ARG A 127 6.07 -0.42 11.54
C ARG A 127 4.64 -0.50 12.08
N ARG A 128 3.74 0.24 11.47
CA ARG A 128 2.30 0.14 11.65
C ARG A 128 1.66 -0.04 10.28
N PHE A 129 0.56 -0.78 10.25
CA PHE A 129 -0.05 -1.25 9.02
C PHE A 129 -1.52 -0.85 9.00
N ARG A 130 -1.91 0.08 8.14
CA ARG A 130 -3.32 0.34 7.87
C ARG A 130 -3.79 -0.59 6.77
N VAL A 131 -4.71 -1.49 7.10
CA VAL A 131 -5.21 -2.55 6.21
C VAL A 131 -6.62 -2.19 5.77
N ILE A 132 -6.81 -1.95 4.47
CA ILE A 132 -8.08 -1.54 3.86
C ILE A 132 -8.50 -2.57 2.81
N SER A 133 -9.79 -2.94 2.74
CA SER A 133 -10.28 -3.74 1.61
C SER A 133 -10.05 -2.99 0.29
N ALA A 134 -9.71 -3.69 -0.78
CA ALA A 134 -9.51 -3.03 -2.08
C ALA A 134 -10.77 -2.31 -2.57
N GLN A 135 -11.97 -2.81 -2.23
CA GLN A 135 -13.23 -2.15 -2.55
C GLN A 135 -13.38 -0.82 -1.82
N ASP A 136 -13.13 -0.79 -0.50
CA ASP A 136 -13.22 0.45 0.27
C ASP A 136 -12.15 1.45 -0.20
N TYR A 137 -10.92 0.99 -0.47
CA TYR A 137 -9.84 1.82 -1.00
C TYR A 137 -10.21 2.46 -2.35
N LEU A 138 -10.66 1.65 -3.32
CA LEU A 138 -11.06 2.15 -4.65
C LEU A 138 -12.21 3.15 -4.59
N SER A 139 -13.09 3.00 -3.59
CA SER A 139 -14.26 3.87 -3.39
C SER A 139 -13.94 5.17 -2.65
N SER A 140 -13.05 5.13 -1.66
CA SER A 140 -12.84 6.22 -0.70
C SER A 140 -11.52 6.96 -0.88
N PHE A 141 -10.54 6.42 -1.62
CA PHE A 141 -9.25 7.08 -1.81
C PHE A 141 -9.34 8.27 -2.78
N ALA A 142 -8.71 9.39 -2.41
CA ALA A 142 -8.51 10.54 -3.27
C ALA A 142 -7.14 11.21 -3.04
N SER A 143 -6.48 11.57 -4.14
CA SER A 143 -5.22 12.29 -4.15
C SER A 143 -5.18 13.25 -5.32
N ASP A 144 -5.07 14.54 -5.01
CA ASP A 144 -4.76 15.62 -5.95
C ASP A 144 -3.24 15.81 -6.16
N ARG A 145 -2.43 14.95 -5.51
CA ARG A 145 -0.95 14.94 -5.53
C ARG A 145 -0.30 16.17 -4.89
N SER A 146 -1.06 17.03 -4.22
CA SER A 146 -0.52 18.23 -3.56
C SER A 146 0.55 17.93 -2.51
N HIS A 147 0.50 16.74 -1.88
CA HIS A 147 1.53 16.28 -0.92
C HIS A 147 2.91 16.07 -1.54
N MET A 148 3.01 15.97 -2.87
CA MET A 148 4.27 15.83 -3.60
C MET A 148 4.81 17.17 -4.11
N LEU A 149 4.14 18.29 -3.82
CA LEU A 149 4.60 19.63 -4.15
C LEU A 149 5.46 20.21 -3.03
N VAL A 150 6.57 20.83 -3.42
CA VAL A 150 7.42 21.65 -2.56
C VAL A 150 7.67 22.99 -3.25
N LEU A 151 8.03 24.01 -2.47
CA LEU A 151 8.47 25.28 -3.02
C LEU A 151 9.94 25.16 -3.45
N ASP A 152 10.24 25.58 -4.68
CA ASP A 152 11.63 25.80 -5.09
C ASP A 152 12.19 27.11 -4.50
N GLU A 153 13.44 27.41 -4.83
CA GLU A 153 14.13 28.63 -4.35
C GLU A 153 13.42 29.94 -4.77
N SER A 154 12.59 29.89 -5.82
CA SER A 154 11.82 31.02 -6.32
C SER A 154 10.42 31.13 -5.67
N GLY A 155 10.04 30.18 -4.83
CA GLY A 155 8.71 30.11 -4.23
C GLY A 155 7.65 29.52 -5.16
N GLN A 156 8.05 28.82 -6.22
CA GLN A 156 7.12 28.12 -7.12
C GLN A 156 6.90 26.67 -6.67
N ASN A 157 5.66 26.20 -6.74
CA ASN A 157 5.35 24.79 -6.50
C ASN A 157 5.96 23.91 -7.59
N VAL A 158 6.85 23.00 -7.20
CA VAL A 158 7.46 21.97 -8.05
C VAL A 158 7.23 20.60 -7.43
N TYR A 159 7.06 19.58 -8.27
CA TYR A 159 6.93 18.22 -7.77
C TYR A 159 8.28 17.65 -7.37
N VAL A 160 8.36 17.00 -6.20
CA VAL A 160 9.57 16.29 -5.74
C VAL A 160 9.93 15.10 -6.65
N LYS A 161 8.94 14.56 -7.35
CA LYS A 161 9.07 13.50 -8.38
C LYS A 161 8.10 13.76 -9.51
N ALA A 162 8.45 13.34 -10.72
CA ALA A 162 7.56 13.49 -11.86
C ALA A 162 6.21 12.81 -11.57
N PRO A 163 5.07 13.53 -11.67
CA PRO A 163 3.77 12.97 -11.35
C PRO A 163 3.38 11.90 -12.37
N PRO A 164 2.52 10.94 -12.00
CA PRO A 164 2.02 9.95 -12.93
C PRO A 164 1.29 10.58 -14.13
N PRO A 165 1.38 9.98 -15.33
CA PRO A 165 0.77 10.55 -16.54
C PRO A 165 -0.76 10.40 -16.58
N TRP A 166 -1.36 9.60 -15.70
CA TRP A 166 -2.81 9.49 -15.60
C TRP A 166 -3.40 10.61 -14.73
N PRO A 167 -4.71 10.93 -14.87
CA PRO A 167 -5.37 11.95 -14.05
C PRO A 167 -5.29 11.65 -12.54
N PRO A 168 -5.36 12.68 -11.67
CA PRO A 168 -5.51 12.51 -10.23
C PRO A 168 -6.64 11.56 -9.87
N ILE A 169 -6.46 10.81 -8.78
CA ILE A 169 -7.39 9.77 -8.38
C ILE A 169 -8.42 10.35 -7.43
N CYS A 170 -9.69 10.08 -7.74
CA CYS A 170 -10.81 10.36 -6.85
C CYS A 170 -11.77 9.17 -6.94
N GLY A 171 -11.88 8.41 -5.86
CA GLY A 171 -12.80 7.29 -5.74
C GLY A 171 -14.25 7.77 -5.70
N PRO A 172 -15.22 6.98 -6.20
CA PRO A 172 -16.62 7.41 -6.30
C PRO A 172 -17.21 8.06 -5.04
N ARG A 173 -16.97 7.48 -3.84
CA ARG A 173 -17.48 8.04 -2.57
C ARG A 173 -16.76 9.33 -2.21
N ALA A 174 -15.43 9.37 -2.37
CA ALA A 174 -14.66 10.58 -2.15
C ALA A 174 -15.14 11.73 -3.07
N CYS A 175 -15.39 11.44 -4.35
CA CYS A 175 -15.88 12.44 -5.29
C CYS A 175 -17.28 12.94 -4.93
N THR A 176 -18.20 12.05 -4.55
CA THR A 176 -19.53 12.45 -4.09
C THR A 176 -19.47 13.33 -2.83
N ALA A 177 -18.50 13.07 -1.95
CA ALA A 177 -18.24 13.89 -0.76
C ALA A 177 -17.46 15.19 -1.05
N GLY A 178 -17.11 15.47 -2.31
CA GLY A 178 -16.28 16.64 -2.68
C GLY A 178 -14.83 16.56 -2.19
N MET A 179 -14.36 15.38 -1.81
CA MET A 179 -13.05 15.13 -1.25
C MET A 179 -12.03 14.83 -2.35
N LEU A 180 -11.17 15.80 -2.64
CA LEU A 180 -10.13 15.68 -3.67
C LEU A 180 -8.81 15.13 -3.12
N MET A 181 -8.60 15.21 -1.81
CA MET A 181 -7.36 14.83 -1.16
C MET A 181 -7.62 14.30 0.24
N ASN A 182 -7.27 13.03 0.47
CA ASN A 182 -7.40 12.39 1.78
C ASN A 182 -6.32 11.35 2.10
N ILE A 183 -5.22 11.33 1.35
CA ILE A 183 -4.09 10.40 1.61
C ILE A 183 -3.59 10.46 3.06
N GLY A 184 -3.67 11.62 3.71
CA GLY A 184 -3.29 11.79 5.11
C GLY A 184 -4.05 10.87 6.08
N SER A 185 -5.32 10.55 5.78
CA SER A 185 -6.13 9.62 6.57
C SER A 185 -5.69 8.15 6.36
N PHE A 186 -5.09 7.84 5.21
CA PHE A 186 -4.53 6.52 4.94
C PHE A 186 -3.10 6.36 5.50
N ILE A 187 -2.31 7.42 5.50
CA ILE A 187 -0.95 7.43 6.08
C ILE A 187 -1.00 7.46 7.62
N GLY A 188 -2.04 8.08 8.21
CA GLY A 188 -2.20 8.18 9.65
C GLY A 188 -2.32 6.82 10.34
N MET A 189 -1.38 6.50 11.23
CA MET A 189 -1.32 5.25 11.99
C MET A 189 -1.85 5.40 13.43
N VAL A 190 -2.68 6.42 13.64
CA VAL A 190 -3.43 6.64 14.88
C VAL A 190 -4.89 6.74 14.48
N ASP A 191 -5.74 5.91 15.08
CA ASP A 191 -7.18 6.04 14.92
C ASP A 191 -7.65 7.22 15.77
N ASP A 192 -7.57 8.42 15.19
CA ASP A 192 -8.16 9.62 15.75
C ASP A 192 -9.67 9.52 15.57
N GLY A 193 -10.34 8.96 16.59
CA GLY A 193 -11.77 8.66 16.57
C GLY A 193 -12.65 9.84 16.14
N ASN A 194 -12.24 11.08 16.37
CA ASN A 194 -12.99 12.25 15.94
C ASN A 194 -12.94 12.46 14.41
N LYS A 195 -11.77 12.25 13.78
CA LYS A 195 -11.63 12.35 12.32
C LYS A 195 -12.24 11.16 11.60
N LEU A 196 -12.18 9.97 12.19
CA LEU A 196 -12.83 8.79 11.62
C LEU A 196 -14.35 8.96 11.61
N ASN A 197 -14.95 9.49 12.67
CA ASN A 197 -16.39 9.71 12.76
C ASN A 197 -16.95 10.63 11.65
N GLU A 198 -16.27 11.73 11.29
CA GLU A 198 -16.72 12.62 10.21
C GLU A 198 -16.63 11.96 8.82
N LEU A 199 -15.61 11.12 8.62
CA LEU A 199 -15.41 10.44 7.34
C LEU A 199 -16.33 9.21 7.19
N GLU A 200 -16.57 8.50 8.30
CA GLU A 200 -17.54 7.41 8.39
C GLU A 200 -18.98 7.91 8.21
N ALA A 201 -19.29 9.15 8.63
CA ALA A 201 -20.57 9.79 8.36
C ALA A 201 -20.85 9.96 6.85
N HIS A 202 -19.81 10.01 6.02
CA HIS A 202 -19.91 9.99 4.56
C HIS A 202 -19.87 8.57 3.96
N GLY A 203 -19.95 7.54 4.81
CA GLY A 203 -19.84 6.14 4.43
C GLY A 203 -18.46 5.75 3.91
N MET A 204 -17.41 6.54 4.17
CA MET A 204 -16.05 6.19 3.77
C MET A 204 -15.42 5.26 4.82
N ARG A 205 -14.73 4.22 4.36
CA ARG A 205 -14.02 3.26 5.23
C ARG A 205 -12.53 3.31 4.92
N PHE A 206 -11.71 3.51 5.96
CA PHE A 206 -10.25 3.65 5.87
C PHE A 206 -9.51 2.45 6.44
N GLY A 207 -10.21 1.34 6.66
CA GLY A 207 -9.63 0.13 7.24
C GLY A 207 -9.17 0.31 8.68
N GLU A 208 -8.40 -0.67 9.16
CA GLU A 208 -7.94 -0.75 10.55
C GLU A 208 -6.41 -0.63 10.64
N VAL A 209 -5.90 -0.12 11.76
CA VAL A 209 -4.44 -0.03 12.02
C VAL A 209 -3.99 -1.19 12.89
N LEU A 210 -2.99 -1.93 12.41
CA LEU A 210 -2.39 -3.07 13.09
C LEU A 210 -0.96 -2.75 13.53
N THR A 211 -0.56 -3.35 14.66
CA THR A 211 0.86 -3.60 14.97
C THR A 211 1.47 -4.58 13.97
N GLU A 212 2.79 -4.68 13.95
CA GLU A 212 3.49 -5.71 13.17
C GLU A 212 3.08 -7.13 13.56
N GLU A 213 2.98 -7.42 14.87
CA GLU A 213 2.54 -8.71 15.37
C GLU A 213 1.13 -9.06 14.87
N GLN A 214 0.17 -8.14 15.03
CA GLN A 214 -1.20 -8.34 14.53
C GLN A 214 -1.27 -8.49 13.00
N PHE A 215 -0.42 -7.77 12.27
CA PHE A 215 -0.35 -7.85 10.82
C PHE A 215 0.16 -9.22 10.36
N LEU A 216 1.22 -9.73 11.00
CA LEU A 216 1.74 -11.06 10.75
C LEU A 216 0.73 -12.14 11.12
N ASP A 217 0.14 -12.08 12.31
CA ASP A 217 -0.85 -13.06 12.78
C ASP A 217 -2.06 -13.16 11.85
N ARG A 218 -2.46 -12.04 11.23
CA ARG A 218 -3.60 -12.00 10.32
C ARG A 218 -3.36 -12.69 8.99
N PHE A 219 -2.13 -12.62 8.46
CA PHE A 219 -1.86 -12.90 7.06
C PHE A 219 -0.83 -14.00 6.83
N SER A 220 -0.06 -14.38 7.85
CA SER A 220 0.90 -15.48 7.76
C SER A 220 0.19 -16.82 7.58
N THR A 221 0.81 -17.73 6.83
CA THR A 221 0.25 -19.07 6.68
C THR A 221 0.54 -19.86 7.96
N SER A 222 -0.48 -20.07 8.80
CA SER A 222 -0.32 -20.93 9.97
C SER A 222 -0.21 -22.39 9.51
N PRO A 223 0.82 -23.16 9.91
CA PRO A 223 0.80 -24.60 9.76
C PRO A 223 -0.25 -25.18 10.71
N GLY A 224 -1.52 -25.25 10.27
CA GLY A 224 -2.56 -26.06 10.91
C GLY A 224 -3.73 -25.37 11.60
N ASP A 225 -3.89 -24.04 11.52
CA ASP A 225 -5.02 -23.37 12.17
C ASP A 225 -6.05 -22.86 11.15
N MET A 226 -7.10 -23.68 10.93
CA MET A 226 -8.38 -23.25 10.34
C MET A 226 -8.98 -22.15 11.21
N ARG A 227 -8.65 -20.88 10.96
CA ARG A 227 -9.35 -19.75 11.58
C ARG A 227 -10.33 -19.16 10.58
N ASN A 228 -11.60 -19.20 10.99
CA ASN A 228 -12.72 -18.53 10.35
C ASN A 228 -12.34 -17.08 10.03
N ILE A 229 -12.13 -16.78 8.74
CA ILE A 229 -12.28 -15.42 8.23
C ILE A 229 -13.78 -15.12 8.37
N ALA A 230 -14.17 -14.56 9.52
CA ALA A 230 -15.55 -14.19 9.76
C ALA A 230 -15.91 -13.06 8.78
N TYR A 231 -16.82 -13.39 7.86
CA TYR A 231 -17.55 -12.43 7.06
C TYR A 231 -18.38 -11.57 8.01
N HIS A 232 -18.01 -10.29 8.16
CA HIS A 232 -18.97 -9.30 8.60
C HIS A 232 -19.69 -8.77 7.36
N GLU A 233 -20.94 -9.23 7.20
CA GLU A 233 -21.94 -8.71 6.25
C GLU A 233 -22.19 -7.20 6.46
#